data_AF-A0A194Q6I5-F1
#
_entry.id   AF-A0A194Q6I5-F1
#
_cell.length_a   1.000
_cell.length_b   1.000
_cell.length_c   1.000
_cell.angle_alpha   90.00
_cell.angle_beta   90.00
_cell.angle_gamma   90.00
#
_symmetry.space_group_name_H-M   'P 1'
#
loop_
_entity.id
_entity.type
_entity.pdbx_description
1 polymer ?
#
loop_
_entity_poly.entity_id
_entity_poly.type
_entity_poly.pdbx_seq_one_letter_code
_entity_poly.pdbx_strand_id
1 'polypeptide(L)'
;MSPHTMIDNAVVIFGIIFTTFALARSIIVRVLYQALTAILTLTISKLLHNEFRSVKVVYMVGILCFCCCNLSYPVAMLSKHKLIGLIQGINFTVLYLGGFKVAIVMWLYGIGKLSTDIQFSLGFKPTQFWTTCWAMHPILTFNLVGVLKPRPKYGPPEPEDRARRRKFDVSTLHQYCVHRCLINEHGRLPSLGRIETLLKGPYIGKECYECNHMPLIFKRKSRVESMSDADTSLTNIFESGVVAKKSSICVHTMRRERARTLSRVRAYTSRQRLAGLNWFKLA
;
A
#
# COMPACT_ATOMS: atom_id res chain seq x y z
N MET A 1 45.02 44.89 1.45
CA MET A 1 44.12 43.84 0.90
C MET A 1 42.74 44.47 0.76
N SER A 2 42.12 44.45 -0.42
CA SER A 2 40.82 45.11 -0.60
C SER A 2 39.69 44.23 -0.03
N PRO A 3 38.66 44.81 0.62
CA PRO A 3 37.58 44.06 1.25
C PRO A 3 36.82 43.13 0.27
N HIS A 4 36.80 43.46 -1.02
CA HIS A 4 36.18 42.61 -2.05
C HIS A 4 36.91 41.26 -2.21
N THR A 5 38.24 41.25 -2.20
CA THR A 5 39.04 40.00 -2.32
C THR A 5 38.88 39.06 -1.12
N MET A 6 38.50 39.58 0.05
CA MET A 6 38.30 38.77 1.25
C MET A 6 36.98 38.00 1.22
N ILE A 7 35.93 38.61 0.65
CA ILE A 7 34.61 37.99 0.52
C ILE A 7 34.65 36.85 -0.51
N ASP A 8 35.31 37.06 -1.64
CA ASP A 8 35.40 36.05 -2.70
C ASP A 8 36.14 34.78 -2.20
N ASN A 9 37.24 34.96 -1.48
CA ASN A 9 37.99 33.85 -0.87
C ASN A 9 37.15 33.09 0.17
N ALA A 10 36.39 33.80 1.01
CA ALA A 10 35.53 33.17 2.02
C ALA A 10 34.41 32.33 1.39
N VAL A 11 33.79 32.80 0.31
CA VAL A 11 32.74 32.07 -0.41
C VAL A 11 33.31 30.80 -1.06
N VAL A 12 34.50 30.88 -1.68
CA VAL A 12 35.18 29.73 -2.27
C VAL A 12 35.54 28.68 -1.21
N ILE A 13 36.11 29.10 -0.08
CA ILE A 13 36.46 28.20 1.03
C ILE A 13 35.21 27.52 1.58
N PHE A 14 34.11 28.26 1.79
CA PHE A 14 32.86 27.69 2.26
C PHE A 14 32.27 26.68 1.26
N GLY A 15 32.35 26.98 -0.04
CA GLY A 15 31.94 26.05 -1.10
C GLY A 15 32.73 24.74 -1.09
N ILE A 16 34.05 24.80 -0.90
CA ILE A 16 34.93 23.62 -0.80
C ILE A 16 34.59 22.80 0.45
N ILE A 17 34.39 23.44 1.60
CA ILE A 17 34.04 22.74 2.85
C ILE A 17 32.68 22.04 2.72
N PHE A 18 31.67 22.73 2.17
CA PHE A 18 30.34 22.15 2.01
C PHE A 18 30.33 20.97 1.03
N THR A 19 31.04 21.09 -0.10
CA THR A 19 31.13 20.02 -1.10
C THR A 19 31.91 18.82 -0.58
N THR A 20 33.04 19.02 0.10
CA THR A 20 33.80 17.93 0.72
C THR A 20 33.00 17.21 1.80
N PHE A 21 32.26 17.93 2.64
CA PHE A 21 31.37 17.32 3.64
C PHE A 21 30.24 16.50 3.00
N ALA A 22 29.62 17.02 1.94
CA ALA A 22 28.58 16.30 1.20
C ALA A 22 29.11 15.01 0.56
N LEU A 23 30.31 15.06 -0.03
CA LEU A 23 30.98 13.90 -0.61
C LEU A 23 31.35 12.87 0.47
N ALA A 24 31.94 13.32 1.59
CA ALA A 24 32.28 12.45 2.72
C ALA A 24 31.03 11.71 3.22
N ARG A 25 29.91 12.42 3.43
CA ARG A 25 28.63 11.80 3.82
C ARG A 25 28.14 10.77 2.80
N SER A 26 28.23 11.07 1.50
CA SER A 26 27.82 10.13 0.44
C SER A 26 28.67 8.86 0.44
N ILE A 27 29.98 8.99 0.57
CA ILE A 27 30.93 7.87 0.61
C ILE A 27 30.66 7.00 1.83
N ILE A 28 30.50 7.60 3.02
CA ILE A 28 30.21 6.88 4.26
C ILE A 28 28.93 6.04 4.11
N VAL A 29 27.84 6.62 3.57
CA VAL A 29 26.58 5.90 3.38
C VAL A 29 26.73 4.75 2.37
N ARG A 30 27.48 4.95 1.28
CA ARG A 30 27.75 3.89 0.29
C ARG A 30 28.55 2.73 0.87
N VAL A 31 29.63 3.02 1.60
CA VAL A 31 30.47 2.00 2.25
C VAL A 31 29.65 1.22 3.29
N LEU A 32 28.87 1.92 4.12
CA LEU A 32 28.01 1.30 5.12
C LEU A 32 26.97 0.37 4.48
N TYR A 33 26.31 0.84 3.42
CA TYR A 33 25.32 0.06 2.69
C TYR A 33 25.95 -1.19 2.06
N GLN A 34 27.10 -1.05 1.39
CA GLN A 34 27.81 -2.17 0.78
C GLN A 34 28.22 -3.23 1.81
N ALA A 35 28.74 -2.81 2.97
CA ALA A 35 29.09 -3.71 4.06
C ALA A 35 27.87 -4.45 4.60
N LEU A 36 26.76 -3.75 4.83
CA LEU A 36 25.50 -4.34 5.31
C LEU A 36 24.94 -5.38 4.32
N THR A 37 24.92 -5.04 3.02
CA THR A 37 24.45 -5.96 1.98
C THR A 37 25.34 -7.20 1.90
N ALA A 38 26.67 -7.05 1.97
CA ALA A 38 27.59 -8.19 1.95
C ALA A 38 27.36 -9.13 3.14
N ILE A 39 27.24 -8.59 4.36
CA ILE A 39 26.97 -9.39 5.58
C ILE A 39 25.63 -10.13 5.45
N LEU A 40 24.59 -9.45 4.95
CA LEU A 40 23.27 -10.04 4.76
C LEU A 40 23.32 -11.19 3.74
N THR A 41 23.93 -10.97 2.57
CA THR A 41 24.07 -11.98 1.52
C THR A 41 24.85 -13.19 2.03
N LEU A 42 25.94 -12.98 2.77
CA LEU A 42 26.72 -14.07 3.37
C LEU A 42 25.92 -14.86 4.41
N THR A 43 25.15 -14.17 5.24
CA THR A 43 24.32 -14.81 6.27
C THR A 43 23.24 -15.68 5.63
N ILE A 44 22.50 -15.15 4.65
CA ILE A 44 21.46 -15.89 3.92
C ILE A 44 22.08 -17.06 3.17
N SER A 45 23.24 -16.87 2.54
CA SER A 45 23.92 -17.94 1.80
C SER A 45 24.39 -19.08 2.70
N LYS A 46 24.91 -18.77 3.90
CA LYS A 46 25.28 -19.80 4.89
C LYS A 46 24.06 -20.56 5.42
N LEU A 47 22.96 -19.84 5.69
CA LEU A 47 21.71 -20.47 6.11
C LEU A 47 21.17 -21.42 5.03
N LEU A 48 21.12 -20.97 3.77
CA LEU A 48 20.70 -21.79 2.63
C LEU A 48 21.63 -22.98 2.39
N HIS A 49 22.94 -22.78 2.54
CA HIS A 49 23.91 -23.87 2.38
C HIS A 49 23.80 -24.93 3.47
N ASN A 50 23.45 -24.54 4.70
CA ASN A 50 23.22 -25.50 5.79
C ASN A 50 22.01 -26.40 5.52
N GLU A 51 20.95 -25.85 4.94
CA GLU A 51 19.76 -26.63 4.52
C GLU A 51 20.03 -27.45 3.25
N PHE A 52 20.68 -26.84 2.26
CA PHE A 52 20.95 -27.46 0.96
C PHE A 52 22.45 -27.72 0.77
N ARG A 53 22.98 -28.66 1.56
CA ARG A 53 24.40 -29.06 1.54
C ARG A 53 24.88 -29.54 0.15
N SER A 54 23.96 -29.90 -0.73
CA SER A 54 24.27 -30.44 -2.06
C SER A 54 24.63 -29.37 -3.10
N VAL A 55 24.19 -28.11 -2.92
CA VAL A 55 24.35 -27.07 -3.95
C VAL A 55 25.57 -26.19 -3.67
N LYS A 56 26.38 -25.93 -4.72
CA LYS A 56 27.55 -25.05 -4.60
C LYS A 56 27.11 -23.64 -4.21
N VAL A 57 27.76 -23.05 -3.20
CA VAL A 57 27.46 -21.71 -2.66
C VAL A 57 27.38 -20.63 -3.75
N VAL A 58 28.22 -20.73 -4.78
CA VAL A 58 28.24 -19.78 -5.92
C VAL A 58 26.87 -19.68 -6.61
N TYR A 59 26.17 -20.80 -6.80
CA TYR A 59 24.84 -20.79 -7.42
C TYR A 59 23.79 -20.18 -6.50
N MET A 60 23.86 -20.45 -5.19
CA MET A 60 22.95 -19.87 -4.20
C MET A 60 23.06 -18.34 -4.14
N VAL A 61 24.29 -17.82 -4.13
CA VAL A 61 24.55 -16.37 -4.17
C VAL A 61 24.04 -15.76 -5.48
N GLY A 62 24.27 -16.42 -6.61
CA GLY A 62 23.81 -15.96 -7.93
C GLY A 62 22.28 -15.85 -8.01
N ILE A 63 21.55 -16.89 -7.55
CA ILE A 63 20.09 -16.90 -7.52
C ILE A 63 19.56 -15.82 -6.57
N LEU A 64 20.14 -15.69 -5.38
CA LEU A 64 19.75 -14.68 -4.41
C LEU A 64 19.91 -13.26 -4.99
N CYS A 65 21.04 -12.98 -5.63
CA CYS A 65 21.30 -11.69 -6.27
C CYS A 65 20.30 -11.42 -7.41
N PHE A 66 20.03 -12.42 -8.25
CA PHE A 66 19.04 -12.32 -9.32
C PHE A 66 17.63 -12.03 -8.78
N CYS A 67 17.17 -12.74 -7.74
CA CYS A 67 15.89 -12.50 -7.08
C CYS A 67 15.83 -11.10 -6.47
N CYS A 68 16.89 -10.65 -5.80
CA CYS A 68 16.96 -9.30 -5.23
C CYS A 68 16.89 -8.22 -6.31
N CYS A 69 17.58 -8.38 -7.44
CA CYS A 69 17.49 -7.44 -8.57
C CYS A 69 16.08 -7.38 -9.15
N ASN A 70 15.43 -8.53 -9.36
CA ASN A 70 14.05 -8.60 -9.88
C ASN A 70 13.04 -7.97 -8.92
N LEU A 71 13.20 -8.17 -7.60
CA LEU A 71 12.36 -7.53 -6.57
C LEU A 71 12.66 -6.03 -6.40
N SER A 72 13.85 -5.57 -6.74
CA SER A 72 14.21 -4.15 -6.64
C SER A 72 13.47 -3.28 -7.65
N TYR A 73 13.21 -3.81 -8.85
CA TYR A 73 12.48 -3.09 -9.91
C TYR A 73 11.06 -2.65 -9.50
N PRO A 74 10.16 -3.54 -9.02
CA PRO A 74 8.83 -3.14 -8.61
C PRO A 74 8.85 -2.22 -7.38
N VAL A 75 9.85 -2.34 -6.50
CA VAL A 75 10.03 -1.43 -5.35
C VAL A 75 10.42 -0.02 -5.82
N ALA A 76 11.27 0.10 -6.84
CA ALA A 76 11.63 1.40 -7.44
C ALA A 76 10.44 2.06 -8.16
N MET A 77 9.53 1.26 -8.74
CA MET A 77 8.31 1.74 -9.40
C MET A 77 7.16 2.07 -8.42
N LEU A 78 7.34 1.81 -7.13
CA LEU A 78 6.31 2.06 -6.12
C LEU A 78 6.21 3.55 -5.77
N SER A 79 4.98 4.07 -5.67
CA SER A 79 4.75 5.42 -5.17
C SER A 79 5.28 5.60 -3.75
N LYS A 80 5.85 6.78 -3.44
CA LYS A 80 6.42 7.13 -2.12
C LYS A 80 5.48 6.79 -0.96
N HIS A 81 4.17 7.02 -1.13
CA HIS A 81 3.17 6.70 -0.09
C HIS A 81 3.04 5.20 0.19
N LYS A 82 3.12 4.36 -0.85
CA LYS A 82 3.08 2.89 -0.70
C LYS A 82 4.39 2.37 -0.10
N LEU A 83 5.51 2.98 -0.47
CA LEU A 83 6.84 2.62 0.03
C LEU A 83 6.98 2.85 1.55
N ILE A 84 6.44 3.95 2.08
CA ILE A 84 6.43 4.19 3.53
C ILE A 84 5.64 3.08 4.27
N GLY A 85 4.49 2.67 3.72
CA GLY A 85 3.72 1.57 4.27
C GLY A 85 4.48 0.23 4.25
N LEU A 86 5.22 -0.05 3.18
CA LEU A 86 6.05 -1.25 3.06
C LEU A 86 7.18 -1.26 4.09
N ILE A 87 7.91 -0.15 4.25
CA ILE A 87 8.99 -0.03 5.24
C ILE A 87 8.45 -0.23 6.65
N GLN A 88 7.30 0.37 6.96
CA GLN A 88 6.67 0.19 8.25
C GLN A 88 6.26 -1.27 8.49
N GLY A 89 5.72 -1.95 7.47
CA GLY A 89 5.42 -3.38 7.52
C GLY A 89 6.65 -4.23 7.82
N ILE A 90 7.75 -4.00 7.09
CA ILE A 90 9.03 -4.71 7.30
C ILE A 90 9.54 -4.51 8.73
N ASN A 91 9.50 -3.28 9.25
CA ASN A 91 9.92 -3.00 10.61
C ASN A 91 9.09 -3.78 11.65
N PHE A 92 7.77 -3.89 11.46
CA PHE A 92 6.93 -4.72 12.34
C PHE A 92 7.25 -6.20 12.21
N THR A 93 7.44 -6.71 11.00
CA THR A 93 7.80 -8.12 10.77
C THR A 93 9.13 -8.47 11.43
N VAL A 94 10.15 -7.61 11.28
CA VAL A 94 11.47 -7.80 11.93
C VAL A 94 11.35 -7.75 13.45
N LEU A 95 10.58 -6.81 13.99
CA LEU A 95 10.34 -6.69 15.44
C LEU A 95 9.66 -7.96 15.99
N TYR A 96 8.65 -8.47 15.29
CA TYR A 96 7.87 -9.64 15.72
C TYR A 96 8.68 -10.93 15.61
N LEU A 97 9.32 -11.18 14.47
CA LEU A 97 10.17 -12.36 14.27
C LEU A 97 11.39 -12.34 15.19
N GLY A 98 11.99 -11.16 15.40
CA GLY A 98 13.09 -10.98 16.36
C GLY A 98 12.64 -11.26 17.79
N GLY A 99 11.50 -10.72 18.22
CA GLY A 99 10.91 -10.99 19.53
C GLY A 99 10.62 -12.49 19.73
N PHE A 100 10.03 -13.14 18.74
CA PHE A 100 9.76 -14.58 18.79
C PHE A 100 11.05 -15.41 18.85
N LYS A 101 12.06 -15.08 18.05
CA LYS A 101 13.36 -15.77 18.09
C LYS A 101 14.01 -15.70 19.49
N VAL A 102 13.99 -14.52 20.12
CA VAL A 102 14.50 -14.37 21.49
C VAL A 102 13.61 -15.12 22.49
N ALA A 103 12.29 -15.09 22.34
CA ALA A 103 11.37 -15.83 23.21
C ALA A 103 11.59 -17.35 23.15
N ILE A 104 11.78 -17.93 21.95
CA ILE A 104 12.10 -19.35 21.80
C ILE A 104 13.39 -19.68 22.55
N VAL A 105 14.46 -18.92 22.32
CA VAL A 105 15.77 -19.19 22.94
C VAL A 105 15.73 -19.01 24.46
N MET A 106 15.01 -18.02 24.96
CA MET A 106 15.00 -17.75 26.41
C MET A 106 14.01 -18.64 27.14
N TRP A 107 12.80 -18.82 26.62
CA TRP A 107 11.71 -19.50 27.33
C TRP A 107 11.56 -20.97 26.96
N LEU A 108 11.71 -21.34 25.68
CA LEU A 108 11.56 -22.73 25.25
C LEU A 108 12.85 -23.53 25.40
N TYR A 109 13.98 -22.98 24.95
CA TYR A 109 15.28 -23.65 25.18
C TYR A 109 15.66 -23.60 26.66
N GLY A 110 15.30 -22.51 27.35
CA GLY A 110 15.46 -22.33 28.78
C GLY A 110 16.79 -21.68 29.14
N ILE A 111 16.70 -20.63 29.97
CA ILE A 111 17.86 -19.80 30.35
C ILE A 111 18.92 -20.60 31.09
N GLY A 112 18.53 -21.63 31.85
CA GLY A 112 19.46 -22.50 32.55
C GLY A 112 20.41 -23.24 31.59
N LYS A 113 19.86 -23.83 30.51
CA LYS A 113 20.67 -24.51 29.48
C LYS A 113 21.58 -23.53 28.75
N LEU A 114 21.04 -22.38 28.35
CA LEU A 114 21.84 -21.33 27.71
C LEU A 114 23.00 -20.85 28.60
N SER A 115 22.76 -20.70 29.91
CA SER A 115 23.80 -20.32 30.87
C SER A 115 24.93 -21.36 30.95
N THR A 116 24.57 -22.65 30.95
CA THR A 116 25.55 -23.75 30.94
C THR A 116 26.35 -23.79 29.65
N ASP A 117 25.74 -23.57 28.48
CA ASP A 117 26.45 -23.54 27.19
C ASP A 117 27.42 -22.37 27.09
N ILE A 118 27.02 -21.19 27.61
CA ILE A 118 27.88 -20.01 27.69
C ILE A 118 29.04 -20.27 28.66
N GLN A 119 28.77 -20.91 29.80
CA GLN A 119 29.81 -21.29 30.76
C GLN A 119 30.81 -22.29 30.15
N PHE A 120 30.34 -23.24 29.35
CA PHE A 120 31.22 -24.14 28.61
C PHE A 120 32.08 -23.40 27.58
N SER A 121 31.49 -22.41 26.90
CA SER A 121 32.18 -21.65 25.84
C SER A 121 33.18 -20.62 26.37
N LEU A 122 32.90 -20.00 27.51
CA LEU A 122 33.69 -18.88 28.05
C LEU A 122 34.45 -19.24 29.35
N GLY A 123 34.15 -20.38 29.97
CA GLY A 123 34.75 -20.83 31.23
C GLY A 123 34.18 -20.19 32.50
N PHE A 124 33.30 -19.19 32.39
CA PHE A 124 32.68 -18.52 33.54
C PHE A 124 31.15 -18.57 33.49
N LYS A 125 30.51 -18.71 34.65
CA LYS A 125 29.05 -18.70 34.76
C LYS A 125 28.53 -17.25 34.66
N PRO A 126 27.57 -16.94 33.77
CA PRO A 126 27.03 -15.60 33.66
C PRO A 126 26.33 -15.19 34.97
N THR A 127 26.43 -13.91 35.33
CA THR A 127 25.84 -13.39 36.58
C THR A 127 24.31 -13.42 36.55
N GLN A 128 23.68 -13.34 37.72
CA GLN A 128 22.23 -13.31 37.85
C GLN A 128 21.60 -12.11 37.10
N PHE A 129 22.32 -10.98 37.04
CA PHE A 129 21.88 -9.80 36.29
C PHE A 129 21.59 -10.12 34.82
N TRP A 130 22.52 -10.80 34.14
CA TRP A 130 22.35 -11.17 32.73
C TRP A 130 21.21 -12.16 32.52
N THR A 131 21.10 -13.13 33.41
CA THR A 131 20.02 -14.13 33.40
C THR A 131 18.64 -13.46 33.49
N THR A 132 18.48 -12.51 34.41
CA THR A 132 17.23 -11.75 34.57
C THR A 132 16.97 -10.84 33.37
N CYS A 133 18.00 -10.15 32.86
CA CYS A 133 17.89 -9.31 31.68
C CYS A 133 17.39 -10.11 30.46
N TRP A 134 17.95 -11.30 30.23
CA TRP A 134 17.53 -12.19 29.15
C TRP A 134 16.12 -12.73 29.31
N ALA A 135 15.71 -13.06 30.55
CA ALA A 135 14.34 -13.46 30.85
C ALA A 135 13.32 -12.37 30.49
N MET A 136 13.68 -11.11 30.75
CA MET A 136 12.82 -9.95 30.56
C MET A 136 12.83 -9.40 29.12
N HIS A 137 13.84 -9.73 28.31
CA HIS A 137 13.98 -9.19 26.97
C HIS A 137 12.79 -9.50 26.04
N PRO A 138 12.24 -10.73 25.97
CA PRO A 138 11.03 -11.01 25.20
C PRO A 138 9.85 -10.12 25.60
N ILE A 139 9.64 -9.93 26.91
CA ILE A 139 8.55 -9.10 27.45
C ILE A 139 8.70 -7.66 26.97
N LEU A 140 9.91 -7.11 27.05
CA LEU A 140 10.19 -5.76 26.57
C LEU A 140 9.90 -5.63 25.07
N THR A 141 10.36 -6.58 24.25
CA THR A 141 10.13 -6.55 22.81
C THR A 141 8.65 -6.64 22.43
N PHE A 142 7.87 -7.51 23.08
CA PHE A 142 6.43 -7.64 22.80
C PHE A 142 5.62 -6.45 23.31
N ASN A 143 5.97 -5.88 24.47
CA ASN A 143 5.33 -4.66 24.94
C ASN A 143 5.62 -3.49 24.01
N LEU A 144 6.83 -3.39 23.46
CA LEU A 144 7.18 -2.37 22.47
C LEU A 144 6.32 -2.50 21.21
N VAL A 145 6.05 -3.73 20.73
CA VAL A 145 5.13 -3.97 19.59
C VAL A 145 3.73 -3.43 19.92
N GLY A 146 3.25 -3.66 21.14
CA GLY A 146 1.94 -3.18 21.61
C GLY A 146 1.85 -1.67 21.68
N VAL A 147 2.90 -1.00 22.17
CA VAL A 147 3.00 0.46 22.28
C VAL A 147 3.18 1.12 20.91
N LEU A 148 3.94 0.49 20.01
CA LEU A 148 4.17 0.96 18.65
C LEU A 148 3.01 0.66 17.70
N LYS A 149 1.83 0.23 18.19
CA LYS A 149 0.64 -0.01 17.36
C LYS A 149 0.48 1.14 16.34
N PRO A 150 0.49 0.84 15.04
CA PRO A 150 0.48 1.86 14.02
C PRO A 150 -0.76 2.71 14.23
N ARG A 151 -0.57 4.03 14.44
CA ARG A 151 -1.72 4.93 14.54
C ARG A 151 -2.55 4.75 13.26
N PRO A 152 -3.89 4.62 13.34
CA PRO A 152 -4.77 4.38 12.18
C PRO A 152 -4.78 5.54 11.15
N LYS A 153 -3.93 6.54 11.35
CA LYS A 153 -3.67 7.66 10.45
C LYS A 153 -2.73 7.28 9.30
N TYR A 154 -2.03 6.15 9.36
CA TYR A 154 -1.31 5.59 8.22
C TYR A 154 -2.30 4.90 7.27
N GLY A 155 -2.69 5.63 6.23
CA GLY A 155 -3.62 5.26 5.17
C GLY A 155 -3.71 6.41 4.17
N PRO A 156 -4.40 6.27 3.03
CA PRO A 156 -4.51 7.33 2.04
C PRO A 156 -4.88 8.68 2.70
N PRO A 157 -4.22 9.79 2.28
CA PRO A 157 -4.28 11.07 2.97
C PRO A 157 -5.71 11.58 3.11
N GLU A 158 -6.60 11.25 2.17
CA GLU A 158 -8.00 11.63 2.23
C GLU A 158 -8.77 10.84 3.32
N PRO A 159 -9.31 11.53 4.34
CA PRO A 159 -10.14 10.91 5.36
C PRO A 159 -11.46 10.36 4.79
N GLU A 160 -11.93 10.91 3.67
CA GLU A 160 -13.13 10.45 2.96
C GLU A 160 -12.95 9.04 2.39
N ASP A 161 -11.77 8.74 1.85
CA ASP A 161 -11.45 7.41 1.33
C ASP A 161 -11.34 6.34 2.41
N ARG A 162 -10.87 6.72 3.61
CA ARG A 162 -10.91 5.86 4.81
C ARG A 162 -12.32 5.64 5.33
N ALA A 163 -13.21 6.64 5.20
CA ALA A 163 -14.62 6.50 5.57
C ALA A 163 -15.38 5.62 4.57
N ARG A 164 -15.09 5.74 3.26
CA ARG A 164 -15.63 4.86 2.20
C ARG A 164 -15.27 3.40 2.44
N ARG A 165 -14.00 3.08 2.71
CA ARG A 165 -13.55 1.69 2.92
C ARG A 165 -14.09 1.07 4.20
N ARG A 166 -14.32 1.85 5.26
CA ARG A 166 -14.94 1.34 6.50
C ARG A 166 -16.43 1.03 6.36
N LYS A 167 -17.10 1.60 5.36
CA LYS A 167 -18.49 1.30 5.00
C LYS A 167 -18.60 0.31 3.85
N PHE A 168 -17.48 -0.22 3.36
CA PHE A 168 -17.48 -1.18 2.26
C PHE A 168 -17.81 -2.56 2.81
N ASP A 169 -19.10 -2.84 2.90
CA ASP A 169 -19.62 -4.16 3.21
C ASP A 169 -19.64 -4.98 1.92
N VAL A 170 -18.88 -6.08 1.86
CA VAL A 170 -18.81 -6.96 0.67
C VAL A 170 -20.20 -7.48 0.28
N SER A 171 -21.10 -7.57 1.26
CA SER A 171 -22.53 -7.88 1.12
C SER A 171 -23.32 -6.86 0.29
N THR A 172 -22.85 -5.61 0.16
CA THR A 172 -23.47 -4.58 -0.70
C THR A 172 -22.96 -4.58 -2.14
N LEU A 173 -22.05 -5.49 -2.50
CA LEU A 173 -21.64 -5.75 -3.88
C LEU A 173 -22.68 -6.59 -4.67
N HIS A 174 -23.93 -6.67 -4.20
CA HIS A 174 -25.05 -6.87 -5.11
C HIS A 174 -25.38 -5.52 -5.76
N GLN A 175 -24.46 -5.04 -6.61
CA GLN A 175 -24.74 -3.91 -7.49
C GLN A 175 -25.68 -4.41 -8.58
N TYR A 176 -26.95 -4.05 -8.43
CA TYR A 176 -27.89 -4.06 -9.53
C TYR A 176 -27.31 -3.24 -10.69
N CYS A 177 -27.10 -3.89 -11.83
CA CYS A 177 -26.91 -3.20 -13.10
C CYS A 177 -28.10 -2.23 -13.31
N VAL A 178 -27.85 -1.04 -13.87
CA VAL A 178 -28.89 -0.06 -14.25
C VAL A 178 -30.00 -0.71 -15.07
N HIS A 179 -29.67 -1.74 -15.85
CA HIS A 179 -30.59 -2.50 -16.69
C HIS A 179 -31.44 -3.53 -15.94
N ARG A 180 -31.41 -3.58 -14.60
CA ARG A 180 -32.17 -4.57 -13.80
C ARG A 180 -31.91 -6.01 -14.24
N CYS A 181 -30.74 -6.28 -14.83
CA CYS A 181 -30.35 -7.63 -15.22
C CYS A 181 -30.06 -8.44 -13.96
N LEU A 182 -30.92 -9.42 -13.69
CA LEU A 182 -30.64 -10.49 -12.72
C LEU A 182 -29.47 -11.32 -13.26
N ILE A 183 -28.26 -11.08 -12.75
CA ILE A 183 -27.21 -12.11 -12.80
C ILE A 183 -27.61 -13.15 -11.76
N ASN A 184 -28.54 -14.03 -12.13
CA ASN A 184 -28.77 -15.26 -11.41
C ASN A 184 -27.73 -16.25 -11.93
N GLU A 185 -26.69 -16.53 -11.15
CA GLU A 185 -25.78 -17.66 -11.43
C GLU A 185 -26.46 -19.03 -11.25
N HIS A 186 -27.70 -19.07 -10.78
CA HIS A 186 -28.49 -20.29 -10.75
C HIS A 186 -29.83 -20.08 -11.45
N GLY A 187 -29.98 -20.73 -12.60
CA GLY A 187 -31.18 -20.71 -13.45
C GLY A 187 -32.43 -21.29 -12.78
N ARG A 188 -33.08 -20.50 -11.92
CA ARG A 188 -34.48 -20.69 -11.52
C ARG A 188 -35.21 -19.33 -11.55
N LEU A 189 -36.15 -19.20 -12.48
CA LEU A 189 -37.08 -18.09 -12.59
C LEU A 189 -38.13 -18.17 -11.46
N PRO A 190 -38.32 -17.12 -10.64
CA PRO A 190 -39.55 -16.96 -9.87
C PRO A 190 -40.62 -16.30 -10.76
N SER A 191 -41.83 -16.85 -10.66
CA SER A 191 -43.06 -16.37 -11.30
C SER A 191 -43.32 -14.89 -11.03
N LEU A 192 -43.53 -14.15 -12.12
CA LEU A 192 -43.90 -12.74 -12.16
C LEU A 192 -45.28 -12.53 -11.53
N GLY A 193 -45.30 -12.02 -10.30
CA GLY A 193 -46.54 -11.55 -9.70
C GLY A 193 -46.28 -11.15 -8.27
N ARG A 194 -46.51 -9.86 -7.96
CA ARG A 194 -46.59 -9.30 -6.60
C ARG A 194 -45.30 -8.74 -5.98
N ILE A 195 -44.59 -7.81 -6.62
CA ILE A 195 -43.76 -6.82 -5.90
C ILE A 195 -43.71 -5.49 -6.67
N GLU A 196 -44.79 -4.70 -6.64
CA GLU A 196 -44.79 -3.34 -7.22
C GLU A 196 -45.09 -2.21 -6.22
N THR A 197 -45.24 -2.50 -4.93
CA THR A 197 -45.79 -1.50 -3.98
C THR A 197 -44.89 -1.09 -2.81
N LEU A 198 -43.60 -1.47 -2.75
CA LEU A 198 -42.79 -1.22 -1.53
C LEU A 198 -41.45 -0.49 -1.72
N LEU A 199 -41.20 0.23 -2.80
CA LEU A 199 -39.97 1.03 -2.94
C LEU A 199 -40.23 2.41 -3.59
N LYS A 200 -41.07 3.23 -2.94
CA LYS A 200 -41.02 4.70 -3.08
C LYS A 200 -40.33 5.28 -1.85
N GLY A 201 -39.00 5.22 -1.85
CA GLY A 201 -38.13 5.95 -0.92
C GLY A 201 -37.16 6.83 -1.70
N PRO A 202 -36.84 8.06 -1.26
CA PRO A 202 -36.02 9.00 -2.00
C PRO A 202 -34.54 8.61 -1.88
N TYR A 203 -34.04 7.78 -2.79
CA TYR A 203 -32.61 7.52 -2.92
C TYR A 203 -31.95 8.60 -3.77
N ILE A 204 -31.32 9.52 -3.08
CA ILE A 204 -30.46 10.57 -3.63
C ILE A 204 -29.14 9.94 -4.11
N GLY A 205 -28.84 10.11 -5.39
CA GLY A 205 -27.49 10.15 -5.96
C GLY A 205 -26.60 8.93 -5.77
N LYS A 206 -26.85 7.84 -6.50
CA LYS A 206 -25.81 6.85 -6.82
C LYS A 206 -25.41 7.00 -8.29
N GLU A 207 -24.13 7.29 -8.51
CA GLU A 207 -23.51 7.28 -9.84
C GLU A 207 -23.65 5.87 -10.43
N CYS A 208 -24.36 5.80 -11.56
CA CYS A 208 -24.62 4.59 -12.30
C CYS A 208 -23.42 4.33 -13.23
N TYR A 209 -22.70 3.23 -13.02
CA TYR A 209 -21.68 2.78 -13.96
C TYR A 209 -22.37 2.13 -15.18
N GLU A 210 -22.08 2.64 -16.38
CA GLU A 210 -22.50 2.01 -17.64
C GLU A 210 -21.83 0.63 -17.74
N CYS A 211 -22.64 -0.42 -17.64
CA CYS A 211 -22.16 -1.78 -17.84
C CYS A 211 -21.95 -2.00 -19.34
N ASN A 212 -20.70 -2.11 -19.80
CA ASN A 212 -20.34 -2.53 -21.16
C ASN A 212 -20.62 -4.03 -21.35
N HIS A 213 -21.90 -4.44 -21.31
CA HIS A 213 -22.28 -5.74 -21.83
C HIS A 213 -22.44 -5.60 -23.34
N MET A 214 -21.54 -6.22 -24.09
CA MET A 214 -21.71 -6.45 -25.52
C MET A 214 -23.00 -7.25 -25.70
N PRO A 215 -24.02 -6.74 -26.42
CA PRO A 215 -25.27 -7.47 -26.61
C PRO A 215 -24.97 -8.72 -27.44
N LEU A 216 -25.03 -9.89 -26.80
CA LEU A 216 -25.07 -11.16 -27.52
C LEU A 216 -26.44 -11.22 -28.22
N ILE A 217 -26.48 -10.74 -29.47
CA ILE A 217 -27.62 -10.90 -30.36
C ILE A 217 -27.72 -12.39 -30.66
N PHE A 218 -28.57 -13.10 -29.94
CA PHE A 218 -28.99 -14.44 -30.33
C PHE A 218 -29.86 -14.30 -31.58
N LYS A 219 -29.23 -14.51 -32.75
CA LYS A 219 -29.93 -14.65 -34.03
C LYS A 219 -30.88 -15.85 -33.90
N ARG A 220 -32.18 -15.56 -33.80
CA ARG A 220 -33.25 -16.56 -33.85
C ARG A 220 -33.17 -17.22 -35.23
N LYS A 221 -32.81 -18.50 -35.27
CA LYS A 221 -32.69 -19.28 -36.51
C LYS A 221 -34.11 -19.53 -37.05
N SER A 222 -34.59 -18.66 -37.92
CA SER A 222 -35.76 -18.95 -38.76
C SER A 222 -35.34 -19.93 -39.85
N ARG A 223 -36.05 -21.04 -39.90
CA ARG A 223 -36.01 -22.08 -40.95
C ARG A 223 -36.69 -21.54 -42.23
N VAL A 224 -36.42 -22.17 -43.38
CA VAL A 224 -37.04 -21.98 -44.73
C VAL A 224 -36.25 -20.97 -45.59
N GLU A 225 -35.77 -21.20 -46.82
CA GLU A 225 -35.81 -22.27 -47.83
C GLU A 225 -34.62 -22.09 -48.83
N SER A 226 -34.46 -23.07 -49.72
CA SER A 226 -33.44 -23.27 -50.76
C SER A 226 -33.23 -22.14 -51.80
N MET A 227 -31.98 -21.95 -52.25
CA MET A 227 -31.50 -21.75 -53.65
C MET A 227 -30.00 -21.38 -53.63
N SER A 228 -29.13 -22.28 -54.08
CA SER A 228 -28.36 -22.25 -55.34
C SER A 228 -27.17 -21.27 -55.40
N ASP A 229 -25.98 -21.87 -55.46
CA ASP A 229 -24.75 -21.50 -56.18
C ASP A 229 -23.88 -20.27 -55.83
N ALA A 230 -22.59 -20.62 -55.76
CA ALA A 230 -21.39 -19.88 -56.17
C ALA A 230 -20.87 -18.69 -55.35
N ASP A 231 -19.69 -18.94 -54.76
CA ASP A 231 -18.50 -18.08 -54.77
C ASP A 231 -18.67 -16.56 -54.58
N THR A 232 -18.34 -16.03 -53.39
CA THR A 232 -17.53 -14.79 -53.31
C THR A 232 -16.92 -14.50 -51.93
N SER A 233 -15.58 -14.51 -51.96
CA SER A 233 -14.57 -13.73 -51.23
C SER A 233 -14.85 -13.09 -49.85
N LEU A 234 -13.99 -13.49 -48.91
CA LEU A 234 -13.54 -12.78 -47.73
C LEU A 234 -12.85 -11.44 -48.06
N THR A 235 -13.59 -10.33 -48.05
CA THR A 235 -13.01 -8.98 -47.83
C THR A 235 -14.13 -8.03 -47.41
N ASN A 236 -14.23 -7.70 -46.12
CA ASN A 236 -14.82 -6.45 -45.59
C ASN A 236 -14.76 -6.47 -44.06
N ILE A 237 -13.56 -6.25 -43.51
CA ILE A 237 -13.35 -5.94 -42.10
C ILE A 237 -12.42 -4.73 -42.06
N PHE A 238 -12.83 -3.57 -42.56
CA PHE A 238 -12.21 -2.28 -42.21
C PHE A 238 -13.09 -1.13 -42.71
N GLU A 239 -14.14 -0.81 -41.95
CA GLU A 239 -14.78 0.51 -42.02
C GLU A 239 -15.50 0.79 -40.69
N SER A 240 -14.81 1.44 -39.76
CA SER A 240 -15.45 2.08 -38.60
C SER A 240 -15.24 3.59 -38.72
N GLY A 241 -16.28 4.24 -39.24
CA GLY A 241 -16.39 5.69 -39.31
C GLY A 241 -16.39 6.32 -37.92
N VAL A 242 -15.58 7.36 -37.76
CA VAL A 242 -15.48 8.19 -36.55
C VAL A 242 -16.73 9.08 -36.45
N VAL A 243 -17.69 8.70 -35.60
CA VAL A 243 -18.82 9.57 -35.25
C VAL A 243 -18.45 10.39 -34.02
N ALA A 244 -18.25 11.69 -34.21
CA ALA A 244 -18.00 12.65 -33.14
C ALA A 244 -19.24 12.82 -32.23
N LYS A 245 -19.13 12.41 -30.97
CA LYS A 245 -20.17 12.62 -29.95
C LYS A 245 -19.97 13.98 -29.28
N LYS A 246 -20.92 14.90 -29.51
CA LYS A 246 -21.04 16.20 -28.82
C LYS A 246 -21.21 15.99 -27.31
N SER A 247 -20.23 16.41 -26.51
CA SER A 247 -20.37 16.59 -25.06
C SER A 247 -20.69 18.05 -24.74
N SER A 248 -21.97 18.36 -24.64
CA SER A 248 -22.48 19.63 -24.11
C SER A 248 -23.64 19.28 -23.19
N ILE A 249 -23.76 19.97 -22.05
CA ILE A 249 -24.78 19.80 -20.97
C ILE A 249 -24.28 19.07 -19.70
N CYS A 250 -23.00 19.17 -19.30
CA CYS A 250 -22.61 18.75 -17.93
C CYS A 250 -21.62 19.68 -17.21
N VAL A 251 -21.45 20.93 -17.67
CA VAL A 251 -20.58 21.92 -16.99
C VAL A 251 -21.38 22.99 -16.26
N HIS A 252 -22.65 23.21 -16.63
CA HIS A 252 -23.46 24.28 -16.03
C HIS A 252 -24.09 23.93 -14.67
N THR A 253 -24.25 22.64 -14.37
CA THR A 253 -24.85 22.16 -13.10
C THR A 253 -23.84 22.14 -11.95
N MET A 254 -22.58 21.75 -12.19
CA MET A 254 -21.54 21.72 -11.14
C MET A 254 -21.17 23.12 -10.61
N ARG A 255 -21.26 24.17 -11.44
CA ARG A 255 -20.92 25.54 -11.00
C ARG A 255 -21.96 26.11 -10.02
N ARG A 256 -23.21 25.63 -10.07
CA ARG A 256 -24.30 26.08 -9.18
C ARG A 256 -24.27 25.42 -7.80
N GLU A 257 -23.70 24.21 -7.67
CA GLU A 257 -23.56 23.55 -6.37
C GLU A 257 -22.38 24.08 -5.56
N ARG A 258 -21.24 24.37 -6.21
CA ARG A 258 -20.06 24.96 -5.54
C ARG A 258 -20.34 26.30 -4.85
N ALA A 259 -21.26 27.09 -5.40
CA ALA A 259 -21.68 28.37 -4.81
C ALA A 259 -22.52 28.20 -3.53
N ARG A 260 -23.28 27.11 -3.39
CA ARG A 260 -24.09 26.83 -2.18
C ARG A 260 -23.27 26.22 -1.06
N THR A 261 -22.19 25.50 -1.36
CA THR A 261 -21.30 24.94 -0.35
C THR A 261 -20.44 26.03 0.30
N LEU A 262 -19.94 26.99 -0.49
CA LEU A 262 -19.14 28.11 0.02
C LEU A 262 -19.92 29.05 0.95
N SER A 263 -21.22 29.27 0.71
CA SER A 263 -22.06 30.09 1.60
C SER A 263 -22.31 29.41 2.95
N ARG A 264 -22.43 28.07 2.99
CA ARG A 264 -22.59 27.32 4.25
C ARG A 264 -21.31 27.28 5.09
N VAL A 265 -20.13 27.16 4.46
CA VAL A 265 -18.84 27.18 5.18
C VAL A 265 -18.57 28.54 5.81
N ARG A 266 -18.94 29.64 5.12
CA ARG A 266 -18.77 31.00 5.64
C ARG A 266 -19.70 31.31 6.82
N ALA A 267 -20.88 30.69 6.88
CA ALA A 267 -21.81 30.82 8.02
C ALA A 267 -21.35 30.04 9.27
N TYR A 268 -20.59 28.95 9.10
CA TYR A 268 -20.04 28.18 10.23
C TYR A 268 -18.81 28.85 10.86
N THR A 269 -17.96 29.50 10.05
CA THR A 269 -16.75 30.17 10.54
C THR A 269 -17.06 31.46 11.31
N SER A 270 -18.15 32.15 11.00
CA SER A 270 -18.61 33.32 11.77
C SER A 270 -19.19 32.95 13.14
N ARG A 271 -19.85 31.79 13.28
CA ARG A 271 -20.33 31.30 14.59
C ARG A 271 -19.19 30.91 15.54
N GLN A 272 -18.10 30.34 15.04
CA GLN A 272 -16.97 29.97 15.91
C GLN A 272 -16.18 31.16 16.43
N ARG A 273 -16.09 32.28 15.68
CA ARG A 273 -15.44 33.50 16.18
C ARG A 273 -16.22 34.18 17.31
N LEU A 274 -17.56 34.10 17.30
CA LEU A 274 -18.40 34.64 18.38
C LEU A 274 -18.33 33.80 19.67
N ALA A 275 -18.12 32.49 19.56
CA ALA A 275 -17.96 31.62 20.74
C ALA A 275 -16.57 31.76 21.40
N GLY A 276 -15.53 32.08 20.62
CA GLY A 276 -14.16 32.25 21.14
C GLY A 276 -13.93 33.55 21.91
N LEU A 277 -14.68 34.62 21.64
CA LEU A 277 -14.49 35.91 22.34
C LEU A 277 -15.10 35.95 23.75
N ASN A 278 -16.06 35.08 24.08
CA ASN A 278 -16.66 35.05 25.42
C ASN A 278 -15.79 34.33 26.47
N TRP A 279 -14.80 33.54 26.04
CA TRP A 279 -13.89 32.86 26.97
C TRP A 279 -12.77 33.76 27.52
N PHE A 280 -12.50 34.90 26.90
CA PHE A 280 -11.41 35.80 27.31
C PHE A 280 -11.85 36.93 28.27
N LYS A 281 -13.13 36.92 28.71
CA LYS A 281 -13.68 37.93 29.62
C LYS A 281 -14.01 37.41 31.03
N LEU A 282 -13.63 36.15 31.33
CA LEU A 282 -13.93 35.46 32.59
C LEU A 282 -12.69 34.76 33.20
N ALA A 283 -11.49 35.15 32.78
CA ALA A 283 -10.22 34.84 33.42
C ALA A 283 -9.47 36.17 33.63
#